data_AF-A0A3Q3JQ06-F1
#
_entry.id   AF-A0A3Q3JQ06-F1
#
_cell.length_a   1.000
_cell.length_b   1.000
_cell.length_c   1.000
_cell.angle_alpha   90.00
_cell.angle_beta   90.00
_cell.angle_gamma   90.00
#
_symmetry.space_group_name_H-M   'P 1'
#
loop_
_entity.id
_entity.type
_entity.pdbx_description
1 polymer ?
#
loop_
_entity_poly.entity_id
_entity_poly.type
_entity_poly.pdbx_seq_one_letter_code
_entity_poly.pdbx_strand_id
1 'polypeptide(L)'
;SPFYFILIISLLPVAAHTAKIIGGHEAVPHSRTYMALLECHTSNGEKKYCGGFLLNEDFVITAAHCQAKSVYYTSGLPTVNS
;
A
#
# COMPACT_ATOMS: atom_id res chain seq x y z
N SER A 1 20.75 -10.54 32.15
CA SER A 1 21.58 -10.95 31.00
C SER A 1 21.05 -10.23 29.75
N PRO A 2 21.86 -9.38 29.08
CA PRO A 2 21.42 -8.52 27.98
C PRO A 2 20.89 -9.30 26.77
N PHE A 3 21.29 -10.57 26.65
CA PHE A 3 20.82 -11.50 25.63
C PHE A 3 19.30 -11.70 25.64
N TYR A 4 18.67 -11.70 26.83
CA TYR A 4 17.23 -11.88 26.94
C TYR A 4 16.46 -10.64 26.44
N PHE A 5 17.03 -9.46 26.63
CA PHE A 5 16.43 -8.19 26.21
C PHE A 5 16.45 -8.02 24.68
N ILE A 6 17.55 -8.43 24.04
CA ILE A 6 17.67 -8.46 22.57
C ILE A 6 16.67 -9.44 21.94
N LEU A 7 16.49 -10.61 22.56
CA LEU A 7 15.55 -11.63 22.08
C LEU A 7 14.10 -11.11 22.10
N ILE A 8 13.71 -10.45 23.19
CA ILE A 8 12.39 -9.80 23.32
C ILE A 8 12.16 -8.74 22.23
N ILE A 9 13.16 -7.88 21.94
CA ILE A 9 13.05 -6.83 20.90
C ILE A 9 12.87 -7.42 19.51
N SER A 10 13.54 -8.53 19.19
CA SER A 10 13.41 -9.20 17.89
C SER A 10 12.05 -9.89 17.67
N LEU A 11 11.35 -10.23 18.76
CA LEU A 11 10.02 -10.84 18.74
C LEU A 11 8.88 -9.82 18.66
N LEU A 12 9.17 -8.52 18.88
CA LEU A 12 8.17 -7.48 18.73
C LEU A 12 7.87 -7.26 17.23
N PRO A 13 6.64 -7.53 16.77
CA PRO A 13 6.27 -7.17 15.42
C PRO A 13 6.34 -5.65 15.29
N VAL A 14 7.21 -5.16 14.41
CA VAL A 14 7.18 -3.77 13.97
C VAL A 14 5.80 -3.54 13.38
N ALA A 15 5.01 -2.66 14.01
CA ALA A 15 3.72 -2.25 13.48
C ALA A 15 3.99 -1.52 12.15
N ALA A 16 3.82 -2.22 11.03
CA ALA A 16 3.80 -1.60 9.72
C ALA A 16 2.64 -0.60 9.70
N HIS A 17 2.94 0.67 9.39
CA HIS A 17 1.92 1.70 9.23
C HIS A 17 1.02 1.35 8.06
N THR A 18 -0.05 0.59 8.32
CA THR A 18 -1.09 0.30 7.35
C THR A 18 -2.10 1.43 7.41
N ALA A 19 -2.34 2.08 6.27
CA ALA A 19 -3.38 3.09 6.17
C ALA A 19 -4.75 2.40 6.26
N LYS A 20 -5.49 2.67 7.33
CA LYS A 20 -6.85 2.14 7.55
C LYS A 20 -7.89 3.13 7.08
N ILE A 21 -8.89 2.66 6.31
CA ILE A 21 -10.06 3.46 5.96
C ILE A 21 -10.98 3.55 7.18
N ILE A 22 -11.17 4.75 7.73
CA ILE A 22 -11.98 4.96 8.94
C ILE A 22 -13.47 4.93 8.59
N GLY A 23 -14.24 4.12 9.31
CA GLY A 23 -15.69 3.97 9.09
C GLY A 23 -16.10 3.13 7.88
N GLY A 24 -15.13 2.50 7.21
CA GLY A 24 -15.36 1.61 6.07
C GLY A 24 -15.63 0.16 6.48
N HIS A 25 -15.88 -0.67 5.45
CA HIS A 25 -15.87 -2.12 5.53
C HIS A 25 -15.02 -2.66 4.39
N GLU A 26 -14.56 -3.90 4.51
CA GLU A 26 -13.77 -4.56 3.48
C GLU A 26 -14.58 -4.65 2.16
N ALA A 27 -13.97 -4.22 1.06
CA ALA A 27 -14.58 -4.33 -0.25
C ALA A 27 -14.57 -5.79 -0.71
N VAL A 28 -15.65 -6.23 -1.36
CA VAL A 28 -15.67 -7.57 -1.99
C VAL A 28 -14.47 -7.69 -2.93
N PRO A 29 -13.67 -8.77 -2.86
CA PRO A 29 -12.51 -8.95 -3.70
C PRO A 29 -12.83 -8.72 -5.18
N HIS A 30 -11.98 -7.96 -5.87
CA HIS A 30 -12.13 -7.62 -7.29
C HIS A 30 -13.42 -6.86 -7.67
N SER A 31 -14.27 -6.43 -6.72
CA SER A 31 -15.45 -5.59 -7.02
C SER A 31 -15.10 -4.17 -7.47
N ARG A 32 -13.82 -3.79 -7.32
CA ARG A 32 -13.27 -2.47 -7.60
C ARG A 32 -12.10 -2.59 -8.57
N THR A 33 -12.36 -3.20 -9.74
CA THR A 33 -11.36 -3.45 -10.80
C THR A 33 -10.67 -2.20 -11.32
N TYR A 34 -11.28 -1.03 -11.12
CA TYR A 34 -10.72 0.27 -11.48
C TYR A 34 -9.70 0.79 -10.45
N MET A 35 -9.52 0.16 -9.30
CA MET A 35 -8.48 0.58 -8.33
C MET A 35 -7.08 0.15 -8.76
N ALA A 36 -6.11 1.02 -8.53
CA ALA A 36 -4.69 0.74 -8.73
C ALA A 36 -3.88 1.13 -7.49
N LEU A 37 -2.86 0.33 -7.16
CA LEU A 37 -1.83 0.66 -6.19
C LEU A 37 -0.61 1.21 -6.92
N LEU A 38 -0.12 2.35 -6.45
CA LEU A 38 1.00 3.05 -7.06
C LEU A 38 2.21 3.00 -6.13
N GLU A 39 3.36 2.56 -6.63
CA GLU A 39 4.63 2.74 -5.93
C GLU A 39 5.22 4.10 -6.32
N CYS A 40 5.53 4.88 -5.31
CA CYS A 40 5.98 6.26 -5.38
C CYS A 40 7.37 6.37 -4.76
N HIS A 41 8.22 7.23 -5.31
CA HIS A 41 9.49 7.60 -4.69
C HIS A 41 9.28 8.78 -3.75
N THR A 42 9.77 8.68 -2.52
CA THR A 42 9.91 9.87 -1.67
C THR A 42 11.21 10.61 -1.98
N SER A 43 11.32 11.86 -1.53
CA SER A 43 12.55 12.66 -1.62
C SER A 43 13.79 11.96 -1.04
N ASN A 44 13.56 11.02 -0.12
CA ASN A 44 14.61 10.31 0.61
C ASN A 44 14.91 8.94 -0.01
N GLY A 45 14.29 8.61 -1.17
CA GLY A 45 14.45 7.33 -1.86
C GLY A 45 13.65 6.18 -1.24
N GLU A 46 12.81 6.43 -0.24
CA GLU A 46 11.93 5.41 0.34
C GLU A 46 10.74 5.11 -0.57
N LYS A 47 10.27 3.87 -0.53
CA LYS A 47 9.05 3.46 -1.20
C LYS A 47 7.84 3.97 -0.42
N LYS A 48 7.00 4.75 -1.09
CA LYS A 48 5.68 5.14 -0.61
C LYS A 48 4.61 4.54 -1.52
N TYR A 49 3.43 4.28 -0.97
CA TYR A 49 2.30 3.82 -1.77
C TYR A 49 1.20 4.88 -1.83
N CYS A 50 0.59 5.02 -3.00
CA CYS A 50 -0.59 5.84 -3.24
C CYS A 50 -1.69 4.99 -3.90
N GLY A 51 -2.93 5.48 -3.82
CA GLY A 51 -4.03 4.96 -4.63
C GLY A 51 -4.12 5.64 -6.00
N GLY A 52 -4.75 4.96 -6.95
CA GLY A 52 -5.11 5.50 -8.26
C GLY A 52 -6.34 4.82 -8.83
N PHE A 53 -6.85 5.36 -9.94
CA PHE A 53 -8.00 4.84 -10.66
C PHE A 53 -7.71 4.67 -12.15
N LEU A 54 -8.01 3.49 -12.70
CA LEU A 54 -7.91 3.20 -14.11
C LEU A 54 -8.97 4.00 -14.88
N LEU A 55 -8.54 4.87 -15.79
CA LEU A 55 -9.42 5.62 -16.70
C LEU A 55 -9.72 4.80 -17.95
N ASN A 56 -8.70 4.14 -18.50
CA ASN A 56 -8.79 3.18 -19.60
C ASN A 56 -7.56 2.24 -19.52
N GLU A 57 -7.38 1.36 -20.52
CA GLU A 57 -6.32 0.35 -20.53
C GLU A 57 -4.90 0.92 -20.39
N ASP A 58 -4.68 2.19 -20.74
CA ASP A 58 -3.36 2.82 -20.80
C ASP A 58 -3.14 3.92 -19.74
N PHE A 59 -4.20 4.43 -19.11
CA PHE A 59 -4.13 5.62 -18.24
C PHE A 59 -4.71 5.38 -16.85
N VAL A 60 -3.94 5.80 -15.83
CA VAL A 60 -4.35 5.84 -14.43
C VAL A 60 -4.34 7.28 -13.92
N ILE A 61 -5.42 7.69 -13.26
CA ILE A 61 -5.56 8.97 -12.59
C ILE A 61 -5.15 8.81 -11.12
N THR A 62 -4.36 9.75 -10.60
CA THR A 62 -3.94 9.80 -9.19
C THR A 62 -3.75 11.25 -8.72
N ALA A 63 -3.44 11.44 -7.44
CA ALA A 63 -3.10 12.74 -6.90
C ALA A 63 -1.74 13.22 -7.44
N ALA A 64 -1.64 14.48 -7.84
CA ALA A 64 -0.42 15.05 -8.44
C ALA A 64 0.83 14.89 -7.55
N HIS A 65 0.67 14.94 -6.23
CA HIS A 65 1.78 14.81 -5.29
C HIS A 65 2.36 13.39 -5.19
N CYS A 66 1.68 12.37 -5.73
CA CYS A 66 2.11 10.98 -5.60
C CYS A 66 3.33 10.65 -6.46
N GLN A 67 3.61 11.36 -7.56
CA GLN A 67 4.80 11.14 -8.39
C GLN A 67 5.09 9.64 -8.63
N ALA A 68 4.11 8.93 -9.20
CA ALA A 68 4.13 7.48 -9.34
C ALA A 68 5.26 7.01 -10.26
N LYS A 69 5.92 5.90 -9.89
CA LYS A 69 6.98 5.25 -10.67
C LYS A 69 6.51 3.94 -11.30
N SER A 70 5.69 3.16 -10.60
CA SER A 70 5.08 1.94 -11.12
C SER A 70 3.64 1.80 -10.64
N VAL A 71 2.86 1.05 -11.43
CA VAL A 71 1.43 0.81 -11.23
C VAL A 71 1.21 -0.69 -11.05
N TYR A 72 0.43 -1.05 -10.04
CA TYR A 72 -0.05 -2.40 -9.81
C TYR A 72 -1.59 -2.42 -9.83
N TYR A 73 -2.16 -3.28 -10.64
CA TYR A 73 -3.62 -3.44 -10.76
C TYR A 73 -4.14 -4.45 -9.75
N THR A 74 -5.40 -4.32 -9.33
CA THR A 74 -6.04 -5.26 -8.40
C THR A 74 -5.96 -6.72 -8.87
N SER A 75 -5.93 -6.97 -10.18
CA SER A 75 -5.79 -8.32 -10.74
C SER A 75 -4.43 -8.97 -10.44
N GLY A 76 -3.40 -8.18 -10.12
CA GLY A 76 -2.04 -8.64 -9.79
C GLY A 76 -1.62 -8.35 -8.36
N LEU A 77 -2.51 -7.80 -7.52
CA LEU A 77 -2.22 -7.52 -6.12
C LEU A 77 -2.75 -8.65 -5.23
N PRO A 78 -1.99 -9.09 -4.21
CA PRO A 78 -2.56 -9.86 -3.11
C PRO A 78 -3.73 -9.08 -2.52
N THR A 79 -4.81 -9.77 -2.13
CA THR A 79 -5.93 -9.13 -1.43
C THR A 79 -5.39 -8.38 -0.22
N VAL A 80 -5.55 -7.05 -0.23
CA VAL A 80 -5.17 -6.21 0.89
C VAL A 80 -6.31 -6.21 1.90
N ASN A 81 -6.10 -6.91 3.01
CA ASN A 81 -7.03 -6.89 4.13
C ASN A 81 -7.03 -5.47 4.70
N SER A 82 -8.18 -4.81 4.74
CA SER A 82 -8.32 -3.47 5.35
C SER A 82 -8.34 -3.51 6.87
#